data_AF-A0A8T6G578-F1
#
_entry.id   AF-A0A8T6G578-F1
#
_cell.length_a   1.000
_cell.length_b   1.000
_cell.length_c   1.000
_cell.angle_alpha   90.00
_cell.angle_beta   90.00
_cell.angle_gamma   90.00
#
_symmetry.space_group_name_H-M   'P 1'
#
loop_
_entity.id
_entity.type
_entity.pdbx_description
1 polymer ?
#
loop_
_entity_poly.entity_id
_entity_poly.type
_entity_poly.pdbx_seq_one_letter_code
_entity_poly.pdbx_strand_id
1 'polypeptide(L)'
;MSNLLSGIAGTMPTMTGSPSVAMIKLTGVASRSVGVWAGAIFVALALLPKVTAILLAIPAPVAAAYIMIIMGLVYIEGVQTVMQDGMDHRKAIVVAVSF
;
A
#
# COMPACT_ATOMS: atom_id res chain seq x y z
N MET A 1 -0.69 -17.32 1.98
CA MET A 1 0.11 -17.96 0.92
C MET A 1 1.10 -16.98 0.25
N SER A 2 0.70 -15.75 -0.07
CA SER A 2 1.58 -14.74 -0.69
C SER A 2 2.84 -14.41 0.11
N ASN A 3 2.75 -14.29 1.44
CA ASN A 3 3.91 -13.98 2.28
C ASN A 3 4.98 -15.08 2.27
N LEU A 4 4.58 -16.35 2.14
CA LEU A 4 5.51 -17.47 2.03
C LEU A 4 6.25 -17.42 0.69
N LEU A 5 5.51 -17.21 -0.40
CA LEU A 5 6.08 -17.02 -1.74
C LEU A 5 7.00 -15.79 -1.81
N SER A 6 6.64 -14.70 -1.13
CA SER A 6 7.45 -13.48 -1.02
C SER A 6 8.75 -13.72 -0.24
N GLY A 7 8.69 -14.48 0.85
CA GLY A 7 9.87 -14.84 1.63
C GLY A 7 10.88 -15.68 0.85
N ILE A 8 10.40 -16.61 0.01
CA ILE A 8 11.27 -17.44 -0.85
C ILE A 8 11.86 -16.60 -1.99
N ALA A 9 11.11 -15.63 -2.52
CA ALA A 9 11.54 -14.71 -3.56
C ALA A 9 12.44 -13.56 -3.07
N GLY A 10 12.70 -13.46 -1.76
CA GLY A 10 13.51 -12.39 -1.15
C GLY A 10 12.80 -11.02 -1.11
N THR A 11 11.49 -10.98 -1.29
CA THR A 11 10.68 -9.74 -1.32
C THR A 11 10.02 -9.48 0.04
N MET A 12 10.00 -8.20 0.45
CA MET A 12 9.44 -7.74 1.73
C MET A 12 7.99 -8.22 1.91
N PRO A 13 7.55 -8.58 3.14
CA PRO A 13 6.22 -9.15 3.36
C PRO A 13 5.12 -8.29 2.77
N THR A 14 4.17 -8.92 2.06
CA THR A 14 3.04 -8.21 1.48
C THR A 14 2.12 -7.75 2.61
N MET A 15 2.07 -6.45 2.83
CA MET A 15 1.23 -5.82 3.86
C MET A 15 -0.23 -5.82 3.39
N THR A 16 -1.14 -6.38 4.20
CA THR A 16 -2.57 -6.53 3.88
C THR A 16 -3.41 -5.28 4.14
N GLY A 17 -2.85 -4.23 4.76
CA GLY A 17 -3.45 -2.89 4.81
C GLY A 17 -3.14 -2.17 3.50
N SER A 18 -4.06 -2.22 2.54
CA SER A 18 -3.73 -1.97 1.14
C SER A 18 -4.38 -0.67 0.62
N PRO A 19 -3.58 0.36 0.26
CA PRO A 19 -4.05 1.56 -0.45
C PRO A 19 -4.79 1.24 -1.76
N SER A 20 -4.54 0.05 -2.32
CA SER A 20 -5.25 -0.46 -3.49
C SER A 20 -6.75 -0.64 -3.25
N VAL A 21 -7.19 -0.94 -2.02
CA VAL A 21 -8.62 -1.04 -1.67
C VAL A 21 -9.29 0.34 -1.69
N ALA A 22 -8.58 1.38 -1.24
CA ALA A 22 -9.05 2.76 -1.33
C ALA A 22 -9.18 3.23 -2.80
N MET A 23 -8.20 2.88 -3.64
CA MET A 23 -8.24 3.19 -5.07
C MET A 23 -9.35 2.45 -5.83
N ILE A 24 -9.66 1.21 -5.43
CA ILE A 24 -10.81 0.46 -5.99
C ILE A 24 -12.15 1.13 -5.62
N LYS A 25 -12.28 1.64 -4.38
CA LYS A 25 -13.47 2.41 -3.97
C LYS A 25 -13.65 3.71 -4.74
N LEU A 26 -12.55 4.37 -5.13
CA LEU A 26 -12.58 5.61 -5.90
C LEU A 26 -12.79 5.39 -7.41
N THR A 27 -12.25 4.31 -7.97
CA THR A 27 -12.33 4.02 -9.42
C THR A 27 -13.50 3.14 -9.80
N GLY A 28 -14.12 2.42 -8.84
CA GLY A 28 -15.27 1.53 -9.06
C GLY A 28 -14.95 0.26 -9.87
N VAL A 29 -13.71 0.08 -10.34
CA VAL A 29 -13.30 -1.05 -11.16
C VAL A 29 -12.68 -2.14 -10.27
N ALA A 30 -13.50 -3.06 -9.78
CA ALA A 30 -13.08 -4.24 -9.02
C ALA A 30 -12.87 -5.48 -9.92
N SER A 31 -12.50 -5.30 -11.19
CA SER A 31 -12.44 -6.40 -12.16
C SER A 31 -11.11 -7.17 -12.09
N ARG A 32 -11.18 -8.49 -11.85
CA ARG A 32 -10.02 -9.40 -11.80
C ARG A 32 -9.20 -9.36 -13.09
N SER A 33 -9.86 -9.20 -14.24
CA SER A 33 -9.18 -9.19 -15.54
C SER A 33 -8.29 -7.96 -15.70
N VAL A 34 -8.71 -6.81 -15.15
CA VAL A 34 -7.92 -5.58 -15.18
C VAL A 34 -6.66 -5.72 -14.33
N GLY A 35 -6.76 -6.39 -13.17
CA GLY A 35 -5.60 -6.71 -12.34
C GLY A 35 -4.57 -7.61 -13.03
N VAL A 36 -5.02 -8.63 -13.76
CA VAL A 36 -4.13 -9.55 -14.51
C VAL A 36 -3.44 -8.83 -15.66
N TRP A 37 -4.18 -8.01 -16.43
CA TRP A 37 -3.60 -7.22 -17.53
C TRP A 37 -2.64 -6.15 -17.02
N ALA A 38 -2.97 -5.44 -15.94
CA ALA A 38 -2.06 -4.49 -15.30
C ALA A 38 -0.77 -5.17 -14.81
N GLY A 39 -0.90 -6.33 -14.15
CA GLY A 39 0.25 -7.13 -13.72
C GLY A 39 1.14 -7.59 -14.88
N ALA A 40 0.54 -8.07 -15.97
CA ALA A 40 1.27 -8.47 -17.17
C ALA A 40 2.02 -7.28 -17.82
N ILE A 41 1.41 -6.10 -17.86
CA ILE A 41 2.04 -4.87 -18.35
C ILE A 41 3.21 -4.46 -17.44
N PHE A 42 3.06 -4.53 -16.12
CA PHE A 42 4.15 -4.25 -15.18
C PHE A 42 5.32 -5.20 -15.35
N VAL A 43 5.06 -6.50 -15.55
CA VAL A 43 6.13 -7.50 -15.81
C VAL A 43 6.83 -7.21 -17.14
N ALA A 44 6.07 -6.89 -18.20
CA ALA A 44 6.64 -6.53 -19.50
C ALA A 44 7.49 -5.24 -19.42
N LEU A 45 7.04 -4.24 -18.66
CA LEU A 45 7.79 -2.99 -18.44
C LEU A 45 9.02 -3.19 -17.55
N ALA A 46 8.96 -4.09 -16.56
CA ALA A 46 10.10 -4.41 -15.70
C ALA A 46 11.25 -5.08 -16.46
N LEU A 47 10.95 -5.83 -17.53
CA LEU A 47 11.95 -6.46 -18.39
C LEU A 47 12.63 -5.46 -19.37
N LEU A 48 12.11 -4.24 -19.51
CA LEU A 48 12.69 -3.21 -20.38
C LEU A 48 13.71 -2.35 -19.61
N PRO A 49 15.01 -2.40 -19.96
CA PRO A 49 16.07 -1.71 -19.22
C PRO A 49 15.97 -0.17 -19.28
N LYS A 50 15.20 0.37 -20.24
CA LYS A 50 14.93 1.81 -20.34
C LYS A 50 14.03 2.32 -19.22
N VAL A 51 13.08 1.50 -18.76
CA VAL A 51 12.14 1.87 -17.69
C VAL A 51 12.84 1.79 -16.34
N THR A 52 13.66 0.77 -16.13
CA THR A 52 14.46 0.62 -14.91
C THR A 52 15.50 1.73 -14.75
N ALA A 53 16.12 2.19 -15.84
CA ALA A 53 17.04 3.34 -15.82
C ALA A 53 16.36 4.64 -15.37
N ILE A 54 15.12 4.90 -15.80
CA ILE A 54 14.34 6.07 -15.37
C ILE A 54 13.97 5.94 -13.89
N LEU A 55 13.61 4.74 -13.42
CA LEU A 55 13.35 4.48 -12.00
C LEU A 55 14.59 4.76 -11.13
N LEU A 56 15.77 4.37 -11.60
CA LEU A 56 17.04 4.63 -10.92
C LEU A 56 17.46 6.11 -10.99
N ALA A 57 16.95 6.86 -11.97
CA ALA A 57 17.16 8.30 -12.09
C ALA A 57 16.28 9.12 -11.13
N ILE A 58 15.34 8.48 -10.40
CA ILE A 58 14.52 9.17 -9.40
C ILE A 58 15.43 9.67 -8.28
N PRO A 59 15.47 10.99 -8.02
CA PRO A 59 16.31 11.54 -6.96
C PRO A 59 15.89 10.99 -5.59
N ALA A 60 16.88 10.69 -4.74
CA ALA A 60 16.65 10.25 -3.36
C ALA A 60 15.67 11.15 -2.56
N PRO A 61 15.64 12.49 -2.73
CA PRO A 61 14.65 13.35 -2.07
C PRO A 61 13.19 13.00 -2.40
N VAL A 62 12.90 12.54 -3.62
CA VAL A 62 11.53 12.20 -4.05
C VAL A 62 11.10 10.88 -3.43
N ALA A 63 12.01 9.89 -3.36
CA ALA A 63 11.75 8.62 -2.69
C ALA A 63 11.46 8.84 -1.20
N ALA A 64 12.23 9.72 -0.53
CA ALA A 64 12.00 10.07 0.87
C ALA A 64 10.64 10.76 1.08
N ALA A 65 10.26 11.71 0.21
CA ALA A 65 8.95 12.36 0.27
C ALA A 65 7.80 11.36 0.06
N TYR A 66 7.95 10.42 -0.87
CA TYR A 66 6.97 9.36 -1.11
C TYR A 66 6.73 8.49 0.13
N ILE A 67 7.80 8.07 0.80
CA ILE A 67 7.72 7.27 2.04
C ILE A 67 7.01 8.07 3.14
N MET A 68 7.34 9.35 3.32
CA MET A 68 6.70 10.21 4.31
C MET A 68 5.19 10.35 4.05
N ILE A 69 4.79 10.52 2.80
CA ILE A 69 3.37 10.61 2.41
C ILE A 69 2.63 9.31 2.72
N ILE A 70 3.21 8.16 2.36
CA ILE A 70 2.61 6.86 2.66
C ILE A 70 2.47 6.66 4.16
N MET A 71 3.48 7.02 4.94
CA MET A 71 3.44 6.87 6.39
C MET A 71 2.32 7.74 7.00
N GLY A 72 2.11 8.95 6.47
CA GLY A 72 0.97 9.80 6.84
C GLY A 72 -0.38 9.20 6.47
N LEU A 73 -0.52 8.61 5.28
CA LEU A 73 -1.73 7.92 4.85
C LEU A 73 -2.06 6.73 5.77
N VAL A 74 -1.05 5.91 6.10
CA VAL A 74 -1.21 4.76 7.01
C VAL A 74 -1.63 5.23 8.41
N TYR A 75 -1.07 6.34 8.89
CA TYR A 75 -1.50 6.93 10.16
C TYR A 75 -2.98 7.32 10.14
N ILE A 76 -3.44 7.97 9.07
CA ILE A 76 -4.85 8.36 8.90
C ILE A 76 -5.75 7.13 8.82
N GLU A 77 -5.37 6.10 8.08
CA GLU A 77 -6.11 4.83 8.00
C GLU A 77 -6.20 4.14 9.37
N GLY A 78 -5.14 4.19 10.18
CA GLY A 78 -5.13 3.67 11.55
C GLY A 78 -6.14 4.40 12.45
N VAL A 79 -6.14 5.74 12.43
CA VAL A 79 -7.11 6.55 13.18
C VAL A 79 -8.54 6.28 12.71
N GLN A 80 -8.76 6.21 11.39
CA GLN A 80 -10.08 5.93 10.83
C GLN A 80 -10.59 4.54 11.23
N THR A 81 -9.72 3.53 11.25
CA THR A 81 -10.06 2.16 11.67
C THR A 81 -10.50 2.12 13.14
N VAL A 82 -9.81 2.86 14.01
CA VAL A 82 -10.18 2.96 15.44
C VAL A 82 -11.54 3.64 15.64
N MET A 83 -11.89 4.62 14.80
CA MET A 83 -13.13 5.38 14.90
C MET A 83 -14.35 4.71 14.24
N GLN A 84 -14.15 3.71 13.37
CA GLN A 84 -15.22 3.07 12.59
C GLN A 84 -16.29 2.37 13.46
N ASP A 85 -15.92 1.80 14.61
CA ASP A 85 -16.84 1.05 15.49
C ASP A 85 -17.59 1.95 16.50
N GLY A 86 -17.54 3.28 16.33
CA GLY A 86 -18.13 4.26 17.24
C GLY A 86 -17.29 4.45 18.50
N MET A 87 -17.06 5.71 18.89
CA MET A 87 -16.28 6.07 20.08
C MET A 87 -17.18 6.12 21.32
N ASP A 88 -17.05 5.10 22.16
CA ASP A 88 -17.61 5.11 23.52
C ASP A 88 -16.53 5.56 24.52
N HIS A 89 -16.90 6.09 25.68
CA HIS A 89 -15.97 6.60 26.70
C HIS A 89 -14.90 5.56 27.08
N ARG A 90 -15.26 4.27 27.14
CA ARG A 90 -14.28 3.19 27.37
C ARG A 90 -13.32 2.99 26.20
N LYS A 91 -13.82 3.04 24.96
CA LYS A 91 -12.99 2.90 23.76
C LYS A 91 -12.02 4.07 23.64
N ALA A 92 -12.45 5.29 23.97
CA ALA A 92 -11.59 6.47 24.02
C ALA A 92 -10.43 6.30 25.02
N ILE A 93 -10.68 5.73 26.21
CA ILE A 93 -9.63 5.44 27.20
C ILE A 93 -8.69 4.33 26.70
N VAL A 94 -9.22 3.24 26.14
CA VAL A 94 -8.40 2.14 25.59
C VAL A 94 -7.48 2.67 24.48
N VAL A 95 -8.01 3.52 23.60
CA VAL A 95 -7.24 4.16 22.54
C VAL A 95 -6.16 5.07 23.12
N ALA A 96 -6.49 5.91 24.11
CA ALA A 96 -5.52 6.81 24.75
C ALA A 96 -4.37 6.09 25.49
N VAL A 97 -4.60 4.84 25.95
CA VAL A 97 -3.56 4.02 26.62
C VAL A 97 -2.79 3.14 25.62
N SER A 98 -3.38 2.84 24.47
CA SER A 98 -2.76 1.97 23.44
C SER A 98 -1.93 2.73 22.41
N PHE A 99 -2.13 4.05 22.30
CA PHE A 99 -1.25 4.96 21.55
C PHE A 99 -0.01 5.33 22.37
#